data_AF-A0A932BZS0-F1
#
_entry.id   AF-A0A932BZS0-F1
#
_cell.length_a   1.000
_cell.length_b   1.000
_cell.length_c   1.000
_cell.angle_alpha   90.00
_cell.angle_beta   90.00
_cell.angle_gamma   90.00
#
_symmetry.space_group_name_H-M   'P 1'
#
loop_
_entity.id
_entity.type
_entity.pdbx_description
1 polymer ?
#
loop_
_entity_poly.entity_id
_entity_poly.type
_entity_poly.pdbx_seq_one_letter_code
_entity_poly.pdbx_strand_id
1 'polypeptide(L)'
;MVDSILRSIAGRENEPATSVFKNVTAIKGATAAGLLKLMDEQYGRGLGWTCNNCHVIGKFDDDSRKNKKIARQMQQMQDHINADRLTLVKELDDNYNKASCAMCHRGESHAWGELEVLAAPPPQRRPAGAPPAGQGRPSGR
;
A
#
# COMPACT_ATOMS: atom_id res chain seq x y z
N MET A 1 4.91 20.53 0.59
CA MET A 1 4.46 20.09 -0.76
C MET A 1 2.96 19.84 -0.79
N VAL A 2 2.43 19.08 0.17
CA VAL A 2 0.99 18.78 0.28
C VAL A 2 0.11 20.04 0.27
N ASP A 3 0.46 21.09 1.02
CA ASP A 3 -0.32 22.35 1.03
C ASP A 3 -0.47 22.99 -0.34
N SER A 4 0.55 22.88 -1.20
CA SER A 4 0.48 23.40 -2.57
C SER A 4 -0.51 22.61 -3.41
N ILE A 5 -0.59 21.30 -3.22
CA ILE A 5 -1.52 20.43 -3.94
C ILE A 5 -2.94 20.62 -3.38
N LEU A 6 -3.10 20.77 -2.06
CA LEU A 6 -4.38 21.11 -1.43
C LEU A 6 -4.97 22.40 -2.01
N ARG A 7 -4.16 23.46 -2.14
CA ARG A 7 -4.60 24.70 -2.79
C ARG A 7 -5.02 24.50 -4.24
N SER A 8 -4.38 23.58 -4.97
CA SER A 8 -4.73 23.31 -6.38
C SER A 8 -6.06 22.57 -6.56
N ILE A 9 -6.61 21.98 -5.48
CA ILE A 9 -7.89 21.27 -5.49
C ILE A 9 -8.97 22.00 -4.68
N ALA A 10 -8.80 23.31 -4.45
CA ALA A 10 -9.72 24.11 -3.66
C ALA A 10 -11.18 23.94 -4.12
N GLY A 11 -12.08 23.62 -3.19
CA GLY A 11 -13.50 23.33 -3.46
C GLY A 11 -13.81 21.88 -3.84
N ARG A 12 -12.80 21.02 -3.98
CA ARG A 12 -12.93 19.58 -4.33
C ARG A 12 -12.35 18.65 -3.26
N GLU A 13 -12.04 19.16 -2.08
CA GLU A 13 -11.34 18.46 -1.00
C GLU A 13 -12.07 17.21 -0.51
N ASN A 14 -13.41 17.27 -0.50
CA ASN A 14 -14.28 16.21 -0.02
C ASN A 14 -14.74 15.24 -1.11
N GLU A 15 -14.41 15.51 -2.39
CA GLU A 15 -14.69 14.57 -3.46
C GLU A 15 -13.87 13.29 -3.30
N PRO A 16 -14.33 12.15 -3.86
CA PRO A 16 -13.51 10.95 -3.94
C PRO A 16 -12.15 11.25 -4.59
N ALA A 17 -11.07 10.78 -4.00
CA ALA A 17 -9.72 11.03 -4.51
C ALA A 17 -9.52 10.52 -5.95
N THR A 18 -10.23 9.46 -6.32
CA THR A 18 -10.26 8.87 -7.67
C THR A 18 -10.91 9.79 -8.72
N SER A 19 -11.74 10.75 -8.30
CA SER A 19 -12.37 11.75 -9.18
C SER A 19 -11.52 13.02 -9.35
N VAL A 20 -10.62 13.29 -8.39
CA VAL A 20 -9.75 14.48 -8.41
C VAL A 20 -8.37 14.16 -8.97
N PHE A 21 -7.81 13.00 -8.61
CA PHE A 21 -6.46 12.60 -8.98
C PHE A 21 -6.44 11.38 -9.91
N LYS A 22 -5.47 11.37 -10.82
CA LYS A 22 -5.25 10.25 -11.73
C LYS A 22 -4.48 9.13 -11.05
N ASN A 23 -4.74 7.89 -11.46
CA ASN A 23 -3.98 6.70 -11.08
C ASN A 23 -3.93 6.41 -9.56
N VAL A 24 -5.02 6.70 -8.85
CA VAL A 24 -5.23 6.26 -7.46
C VAL A 24 -5.75 4.82 -7.46
N THR A 25 -4.90 3.85 -7.13
CA THR A 25 -5.26 2.41 -7.22
C THR A 25 -5.29 1.66 -5.89
N ALA A 26 -4.49 2.08 -4.90
CA ALA A 26 -4.47 1.44 -3.58
C ALA A 26 -5.49 2.09 -2.63
N ILE A 27 -5.47 3.42 -2.52
CA ILE A 27 -6.27 4.18 -1.54
C ILE A 27 -7.56 4.70 -2.20
N LYS A 28 -8.45 3.81 -2.64
CA LYS A 28 -9.65 4.20 -3.42
C LYS A 28 -10.77 4.84 -2.60
N GLY A 29 -10.84 4.56 -1.29
CA GLY A 29 -11.92 5.02 -0.41
C GLY A 29 -11.71 6.40 0.23
N ALA A 30 -10.58 7.06 -0.02
CA ALA A 30 -10.27 8.35 0.59
C ALA A 30 -10.89 9.52 -0.20
N THR A 31 -11.19 10.61 0.51
CA THR A 31 -11.43 11.91 -0.12
C THR A 31 -10.13 12.49 -0.67
N ALA A 32 -10.20 13.48 -1.55
CA ALA A 32 -9.02 14.12 -2.12
C ALA A 32 -8.09 14.72 -1.05
N ALA A 33 -8.64 15.44 -0.08
CA ALA A 33 -7.86 15.93 1.07
C ALA A 33 -7.38 14.79 1.98
N GLY A 34 -8.19 13.75 2.18
CA GLY A 34 -7.81 12.57 2.95
C GLY A 34 -6.61 11.83 2.35
N LEU A 35 -6.57 11.70 1.03
CA LEU A 35 -5.42 11.12 0.32
C LEU A 35 -4.16 11.96 0.54
N LEU A 36 -4.25 13.28 0.42
CA LEU A 36 -3.11 14.17 0.63
C LEU A 36 -2.62 14.16 2.08
N LYS A 37 -3.53 14.04 3.06
CA LYS A 37 -3.17 13.80 4.46
C LYS A 37 -2.37 12.50 4.59
N LEU A 38 -2.85 11.38 4.03
CA LEU A 38 -2.11 10.12 4.07
C LEU A 38 -0.71 10.23 3.46
N MET A 39 -0.55 10.96 2.36
CA MET A 39 0.77 11.23 1.75
C MET A 39 1.75 11.90 2.71
N ASP A 40 1.27 12.85 3.51
CA ASP A 40 2.09 13.54 4.51
C ASP A 40 2.38 12.67 5.74
N GLU A 41 1.34 12.05 6.30
CA GLU A 41 1.45 11.37 7.59
C GLU A 41 2.07 9.98 7.49
N GLN A 42 1.59 9.14 6.56
CA GLN A 42 2.01 7.74 6.45
C GLN A 42 3.29 7.62 5.64
N TYR A 43 3.33 8.28 4.47
CA TYR A 43 4.45 8.14 3.53
C TYR A 43 5.57 9.16 3.78
N GLY A 44 5.23 10.38 4.20
CA GLY A 44 6.21 11.39 4.58
C GLY A 44 6.81 11.08 5.96
N ARG A 45 6.05 11.38 7.01
CA ARG A 45 6.51 11.21 8.40
C ARG A 45 6.72 9.75 8.78
N GLY A 46 5.81 8.85 8.40
CA GLY A 46 5.90 7.44 8.78
C GLY A 46 7.13 6.71 8.22
N LEU A 47 7.61 7.10 7.04
CA LEU A 47 8.79 6.51 6.37
C LEU A 47 10.05 7.39 6.44
N GLY A 48 9.97 8.59 7.02
CA GLY A 48 11.08 9.57 6.95
C GLY A 48 11.44 10.01 5.54
N TRP A 49 10.54 9.84 4.58
CA TRP A 49 10.78 10.13 3.18
C TRP A 49 10.24 11.49 2.77
N THR A 50 10.83 12.04 1.72
CA THR A 50 10.28 13.20 1.02
C THR A 50 9.45 12.74 -0.18
N CYS A 51 8.60 13.62 -0.70
CA CYS A 51 7.68 13.29 -1.80
C CYS A 51 8.41 12.77 -3.06
N ASN A 52 9.62 13.24 -3.34
CA ASN A 52 10.42 12.85 -4.50
C ASN A 52 11.04 11.43 -4.37
N ASN A 53 11.05 10.84 -3.17
CA ASN A 53 11.49 9.45 -2.98
C ASN A 53 10.56 8.48 -3.72
N CYS A 54 9.27 8.79 -3.80
CA CYS A 54 8.25 7.96 -4.46
C CYS A 54 7.71 8.57 -5.75
N HIS A 55 7.58 9.89 -5.84
CA HIS A 55 6.94 10.54 -6.99
C HIS A 55 7.94 11.17 -7.96
N VAL A 56 7.53 11.28 -9.23
CA VAL A 56 8.11 12.25 -10.16
C VAL A 56 7.43 13.58 -9.88
N ILE A 57 8.19 14.58 -9.44
CA ILE A 57 7.61 15.89 -9.10
C ILE A 57 7.00 16.53 -10.35
N GLY A 58 5.75 16.98 -10.24
CA GLY A 58 4.96 17.49 -11.36
C GLY A 58 4.21 16.42 -12.17
N LYS A 59 4.49 15.12 -11.95
CA LYS A 59 3.77 13.99 -12.56
C LYS A 59 3.45 12.93 -11.49
N PHE A 60 2.59 13.29 -10.55
CA PHE A 60 2.29 12.45 -9.37
C PHE A 60 1.62 11.11 -9.73
N ASP A 61 0.96 11.02 -10.88
CA ASP A 61 0.33 9.82 -11.43
C ASP A 61 1.33 8.87 -12.10
N ASP A 62 2.57 9.29 -12.37
CA ASP A 62 3.64 8.49 -12.97
C ASP A 62 4.08 7.33 -12.05
N ASP A 63 4.13 6.11 -12.57
CA ASP A 63 4.51 4.88 -11.87
C ASP A 63 5.91 4.36 -12.25
N SER A 64 6.74 5.15 -12.94
CA SER A 64 8.12 4.78 -13.31
C SER A 64 9.03 4.59 -12.10
N ARG A 65 8.76 5.27 -10.98
CA ARG A 65 9.52 5.15 -9.73
C ARG A 65 9.26 3.82 -9.03
N LYS A 66 10.32 3.02 -8.86
CA LYS A 66 10.28 1.73 -8.12
C LYS A 66 9.62 1.86 -6.73
N ASN A 67 9.97 2.89 -5.98
CA ASN A 67 9.49 3.09 -4.60
C ASN A 67 7.97 3.31 -4.53
N LYS A 68 7.35 3.92 -5.55
CA LYS A 68 5.88 4.06 -5.61
C LYS A 68 5.19 2.71 -5.76
N LYS A 69 5.75 1.80 -6.57
CA LYS A 69 5.22 0.44 -6.73
C LYS A 69 5.31 -0.34 -5.42
N ILE A 70 6.45 -0.25 -4.73
CA ILE A 70 6.65 -0.86 -3.41
C ILE A 70 5.66 -0.29 -2.40
N ALA A 71 5.50 1.04 -2.35
CA ALA A 71 4.56 1.70 -1.44
C ALA A 71 3.11 1.21 -1.65
N ARG A 72 2.67 0.99 -2.90
CA ARG A 72 1.35 0.40 -3.17
C ARG A 72 1.21 -1.02 -2.64
N GLN A 73 2.27 -1.85 -2.74
CA GLN A 73 2.26 -3.21 -2.19
C GLN A 73 2.25 -3.18 -0.65
N MET A 74 2.99 -2.27 -0.03
CA MET A 74 2.97 -2.08 1.42
C MET A 74 1.60 -1.58 1.92
N GLN A 75 0.93 -0.71 1.18
CA GLN A 75 -0.45 -0.30 1.48
C GLN A 75 -1.39 -1.50 1.47
N GLN A 76 -1.29 -2.39 0.48
CA GLN A 76 -2.12 -3.61 0.43
C GLN A 76 -1.87 -4.53 1.63
N MET A 77 -0.60 -4.70 2.03
CA MET A 77 -0.25 -5.46 3.23
C MET A 77 -0.86 -4.83 4.50
N GLN A 78 -0.72 -3.51 4.65
CA GLN A 78 -1.30 -2.77 5.76
C GLN A 78 -2.83 -2.90 5.80
N ASP A 79 -3.49 -2.80 4.65
CA ASP A 79 -4.94 -2.94 4.52
C ASP A 79 -5.38 -4.34 4.97
N HIS A 80 -4.67 -5.39 4.56
CA HIS A 80 -4.93 -6.76 5.00
C HIS A 80 -4.70 -6.95 6.51
N ILE A 81 -3.64 -6.38 7.08
CA ILE A 81 -3.42 -6.42 8.55
C ILE A 81 -4.61 -5.76 9.26
N ASN A 82 -5.03 -4.59 8.80
CA ASN A 82 -6.10 -3.83 9.42
C ASN A 82 -7.47 -4.49 9.29
N ALA A 83 -7.81 -5.01 8.10
CA ALA A 83 -9.12 -5.57 7.83
C ALA A 83 -9.26 -7.01 8.34
N ASP A 84 -8.21 -7.83 8.20
CA ASP A 84 -8.32 -9.28 8.31
C ASP A 84 -7.58 -9.87 9.51
N ARG A 85 -6.76 -9.07 10.22
CA ARG A 85 -5.99 -9.54 11.39
C ARG A 85 -6.35 -8.77 12.65
N LEU A 86 -6.29 -7.45 12.63
CA LEU A 86 -6.57 -6.65 13.82
C LEU A 86 -8.04 -6.75 14.27
N THR A 87 -8.96 -6.96 13.32
CA THR A 87 -10.38 -7.24 13.62
C THR A 87 -10.60 -8.53 14.42
N LEU A 88 -9.62 -9.44 14.47
CA LEU A 88 -9.69 -10.68 15.23
C LEU A 88 -9.23 -10.53 16.69
N VAL A 89 -8.57 -9.43 17.05
CA VAL A 89 -8.04 -9.19 18.40
C VAL A 89 -9.14 -8.50 19.23
N LYS A 90 -9.84 -9.27 20.06
CA LYS A 90 -11.07 -8.84 20.76
C LYS A 90 -10.79 -8.03 22.02
N GLU A 91 -9.58 -8.15 22.55
CA GLU A 91 -9.11 -7.52 23.78
C GLU A 91 -8.56 -6.11 23.55
N LEU A 92 -8.54 -5.61 22.32
CA LEU A 92 -8.17 -4.22 22.06
C LEU A 92 -9.27 -3.29 22.57
N ASP A 93 -8.93 -2.48 23.58
CA ASP A 93 -9.85 -1.53 24.22
C ASP A 93 -10.45 -0.51 23.24
N ASP A 94 -9.76 -0.22 22.14
CA ASP A 94 -10.16 0.75 21.12
C ASP A 94 -10.21 0.14 19.71
N ASN A 95 -11.30 0.42 19.00
CA ASN A 95 -11.45 0.20 17.54
C ASN A 95 -10.47 1.03 16.68
N TYR A 96 -9.61 1.85 17.31
CA TYR A 96 -8.72 2.82 16.67
C TYR A 96 -7.29 2.33 16.44
N ASN A 97 -6.92 1.14 16.92
CA ASN A 97 -5.58 0.59 16.71
C ASN A 97 -5.44 0.02 15.29
N LYS A 98 -5.24 0.89 14.31
CA LYS A 98 -4.88 0.49 12.94
C LYS A 98 -3.37 0.42 12.81
N ALA A 99 -2.88 -0.65 12.22
CA ALA A 99 -1.52 -0.74 11.72
C ALA A 99 -1.20 0.49 10.87
N SER A 100 -0.09 1.15 11.19
CA SER A 100 0.44 2.31 10.46
C SER A 100 1.86 2.05 9.96
N CYS A 101 2.29 2.77 8.93
CA CYS A 101 3.66 2.63 8.40
C CYS A 101 4.72 2.87 9.50
N ALA A 102 4.42 3.83 10.38
CA ALA A 102 5.30 4.23 11.48
C ALA A 102 5.55 3.11 12.51
N MET A 103 4.69 2.09 12.61
CA MET A 103 4.89 1.00 13.56
C MET A 103 6.14 0.18 13.23
N CYS A 104 6.38 -0.07 11.95
CA CYS A 104 7.56 -0.83 11.48
C CYS A 104 8.71 0.11 11.08
N HIS A 105 8.39 1.19 10.37
CA HIS A 105 9.39 2.11 9.83
C HIS A 105 9.93 3.09 10.86
N ARG A 106 9.11 3.52 11.83
CA ARG A 106 9.50 4.45 12.90
C ARG A 106 10.13 5.75 12.39
N GLY A 107 9.65 6.25 11.25
CA GLY A 107 10.21 7.44 10.61
C GLY A 107 11.50 7.19 9.84
N GLU A 108 11.83 5.93 9.54
CA GLU A 108 12.98 5.56 8.72
C GLU A 108 12.57 4.89 7.42
N SER A 109 13.42 5.09 6.41
CA SER A 109 13.22 4.60 5.03
C SER A 109 13.09 3.08 4.93
N HIS A 110 13.67 2.37 5.89
CA HIS A 110 13.66 0.92 6.00
C HIS A 110 13.12 0.53 7.37
N ALA A 111 12.29 -0.50 7.41
CA ALA A 111 11.86 -1.07 8.68
C ALA A 111 13.06 -1.65 9.43
N TRP A 112 13.04 -1.55 10.75
CA TRP A 112 14.13 -1.99 11.60
C TRP A 112 14.08 -3.51 11.77
N GLY A 113 15.20 -4.19 11.51
CA GLY A 113 15.34 -5.64 11.60
C GLY A 113 15.41 -6.29 10.22
N GLU A 114 16.38 -7.17 10.03
CA GLU A 114 16.40 -8.06 8.87
C GLU A 114 15.22 -9.02 9.06
N LEU A 115 14.26 -8.99 8.13
CA LEU A 115 13.25 -10.03 8.08
C LEU A 115 14.00 -11.29 7.67
N GLU A 116 14.44 -12.08 8.64
CA GLU A 116 14.94 -13.42 8.37
C GLU A 116 13.81 -14.12 7.62
N VAL A 117 13.99 -14.28 6.31
CA VAL A 117 13.01 -14.97 5.47
C VAL A 117 12.92 -16.34 6.08
N LEU A 118 11.84 -16.61 6.84
CA LEU A 118 11.51 -17.94 7.32
C LEU A 118 11.68 -18.83 6.10
N ALA A 119 12.74 -19.65 6.10
CA ALA A 119 13.23 -20.28 4.88
C ALA A 119 12.03 -20.89 4.17
N ALA A 120 11.82 -20.51 2.90
CA ALA A 120 10.71 -21.04 2.13
C ALA A 120 10.70 -22.56 2.33
N PRO A 121 9.56 -23.18 2.71
CA PRO A 121 9.54 -24.61 2.95
C PRO A 121 10.16 -25.29 1.71
N PRO A 122 11.08 -26.25 1.90
CA PRO A 122 11.80 -26.85 0.79
C PRO A 122 10.77 -27.30 -0.26
N PRO A 123 11.04 -27.09 -1.56
CA PRO A 123 10.09 -27.39 -2.61
C PRO A 123 9.62 -28.83 -2.41
N GLN A 124 8.33 -28.99 -2.12
CA GLN A 124 7.74 -30.32 -1.94
C GLN A 124 8.01 -31.09 -3.22
N ARG A 125 8.82 -32.15 -3.13
CA ARG A 125 9.03 -33.04 -4.26
C ARG A 125 7.65 -33.55 -4.66
N ARG A 126 7.21 -33.21 -5.87
CA ARG A 126 6.04 -33.86 -6.48
C ARG A 126 6.27 -35.37 -6.36
N PRO A 127 5.30 -36.15 -5.84
CA PRO A 127 5.41 -37.59 -5.90
C PRO A 127 5.69 -37.98 -7.36
N ALA A 128 6.72 -38.81 -7.57
CA ALA A 128 7.01 -39.35 -8.88
C ALA A 128 5.75 -40.06 -9.39
N GLY A 129 5.15 -39.53 -10.46
CA GLY A 129 3.92 -40.09 -11.05
C GLY A 129 2.68 -39.20 -10.98
N ALA A 130 2.71 -38.02 -10.35
CA ALA A 130 1.57 -37.10 -10.46
C ALA A 130 1.41 -36.60 -11.92
N PRO A 131 0.24 -36.79 -12.57
CA PRO A 131 0.04 -36.29 -13.92
C PRO A 131 0.15 -34.75 -13.94
N PRO A 132 0.63 -34.16 -15.05
CA PRO A 132 0.68 -32.71 -15.18
C PRO A 132 -0.74 -32.14 -15.09
N ALA A 133 -0.92 -31.05 -14.32
CA ALA A 133 -2.16 -30.31 -14.28
C ALA A 133 -2.48 -29.85 -15.71
N GLY A 134 -3.60 -30.35 -16.23
CA GLY A 134 -3.99 -30.23 -17.62
C GLY A 134 -4.09 -28.77 -18.07
N GLN A 135 -3.46 -28.49 -19.21
CA GLN A 135 -3.68 -27.32 -20.02
C GLN A 135 -5.17 -27.24 -20.36
N GLY A 136 -5.86 -26.21 -19.85
CA GLY A 136 -7.26 -25.95 -20.19
C GLY A 136 -7.43 -25.83 -21.70
N ARG A 137 -8.25 -26.70 -22.29
CA ARG A 137 -8.65 -26.63 -23.71
C ARG A 137 -9.41 -25.32 -23.99
N PRO A 138 -9.29 -24.75 -25.20
CA PRO A 138 -9.99 -23.52 -25.55
C PRO A 138 -11.49 -23.78 -25.67
N SER A 139 -12.29 -22.89 -25.07
CA SER A 139 -13.75 -22.88 -25.15
C SER A 139 -14.19 -22.34 -26.51
N GLY A 140 -14.98 -23.13 -27.24
CA GLY A 140 -15.64 -22.70 -28.46
C GLY A 140 -16.85 -23.57 -28.77
N ARG A 141 -18.05 -23.02 -28.52
CA ARG A 141 -19.19 -23.03 -29.43
C ARG A 141 -20.16 -21.93 -29.00
#